data_AF-A0A535JRB1-F1
#
_entry.id   AF-A0A535JRB1-F1
#
_cell.length_a   1.000
_cell.length_b   1.000
_cell.length_c   1.000
_cell.angle_alpha   90.00
_cell.angle_beta   90.00
_cell.angle_gamma   90.00
#
_symmetry.space_group_name_H-M   'P 1'
#
loop_
_entity.id
_entity.type
_entity.pdbx_description
1 polymer ?
#
loop_
_entity_poly.entity_id
_entity_poly.type
_entity_poly.pdbx_seq_one_letter_code
_entity_poly.pdbx_strand_id
1 'polypeptide(L)'
;MRGTNVLLATMALSALVLIGVTSVGSTTATFTAATTNPGNTFATATLVISNDKPNAGDLVNITNLVPGDTAQRVVHITNGGNTGFTYAGAVSATANTLLWSDTNYGLQATVYRCNNCTTPANSVYSGALKNVVIPASGTVAAA
;
A
#
# COMPACT_ATOMS: atom_id res chain seq x y z
N MET A 1 -5.87 72.25 59.48
CA MET A 1 -6.57 70.99 59.14
C MET A 1 -5.96 70.43 57.86
N ARG A 2 -5.01 69.49 57.98
CA ARG A 2 -4.25 68.92 56.84
C ARG A 2 -3.85 67.45 57.11
N GLY A 3 -4.67 66.73 57.89
CA GLY A 3 -4.33 65.38 58.39
C GLY A 3 -5.04 64.22 57.69
N THR A 4 -6.21 64.44 57.10
CA THR A 4 -7.05 63.33 56.58
C THR A 4 -6.62 62.87 55.18
N ASN A 5 -6.16 63.78 54.32
CA ASN A 5 -5.82 63.45 52.94
C ASN A 5 -4.49 62.68 52.77
N VAL A 6 -3.58 62.79 53.74
CA VAL A 6 -2.28 62.10 53.70
C VAL A 6 -2.44 60.63 54.09
N LEU A 7 -3.34 60.33 55.04
CA LEU A 7 -3.65 58.95 55.46
C LEU A 7 -4.40 58.15 54.39
N LEU A 8 -5.32 58.79 53.65
CA LEU A 8 -5.98 58.13 52.50
C LEU A 8 -5.00 57.88 51.35
N ALA A 9 -4.07 58.81 51.09
CA ALA A 9 -3.08 58.66 50.03
C ALA A 9 -2.07 57.54 50.31
N THR A 10 -1.66 57.34 51.56
CA THR A 10 -0.73 56.26 51.94
C THR A 10 -1.42 54.88 51.99
N MET A 11 -2.70 54.81 52.35
CA MET A 11 -3.50 53.58 52.27
C MET A 11 -3.79 53.18 50.81
N ALA A 12 -4.06 54.15 49.93
CA ALA A 12 -4.26 53.90 48.50
C ALA A 12 -2.98 53.43 47.79
N LEU A 13 -1.83 54.00 48.16
CA LEU A 13 -0.53 53.61 47.59
C LEU A 13 -0.09 52.21 48.05
N SER A 14 -0.36 51.85 49.32
CA SER A 14 -0.07 50.50 49.84
C SER A 14 -1.00 49.43 49.25
N ALA A 15 -2.27 49.76 48.98
CA ALA A 15 -3.17 48.88 48.25
C ALA A 15 -2.72 48.65 46.80
N LEU A 16 -2.21 49.68 46.12
CA LEU A 16 -1.71 49.56 44.74
C LEU A 16 -0.43 48.73 44.65
N VAL A 17 0.47 48.85 45.63
CA VAL A 17 1.68 48.02 45.73
C VAL A 17 1.33 46.56 46.01
N LEU A 18 0.29 46.28 46.79
CA LEU A 18 -0.16 44.91 47.08
C LEU A 18 -0.86 44.26 45.86
N ILE A 19 -1.56 45.03 45.04
CA ILE A 19 -2.13 44.57 43.76
C ILE A 19 -1.04 44.33 42.70
N GLY A 20 0.05 45.09 42.74
CA GLY A 20 1.18 44.95 41.81
C GLY A 20 2.09 43.75 42.06
N VAL A 21 2.01 43.10 43.24
CA VAL A 21 2.92 42.01 43.64
C VAL A 21 2.31 40.60 43.50
N THR A 22 1.00 40.46 43.24
CA THR A 22 0.32 39.15 43.26
C THR A 22 0.12 38.45 41.91
N SER A 23 0.82 38.82 40.84
CA SER A 23 0.71 38.05 39.58
C SER A 23 1.95 38.02 38.70
N VAL A 24 3.14 37.98 39.29
CA VAL A 24 4.29 37.28 38.65
C VAL A 24 4.20 35.79 39.03
N GLY A 25 3.04 35.21 38.76
CA GLY A 25 2.84 33.77 38.71
C GLY A 25 2.67 33.43 37.25
N SER A 26 3.78 33.23 36.55
CA SER A 26 3.74 32.65 35.21
C SER A 26 2.99 31.33 35.32
N THR A 27 1.78 31.26 34.76
CA THR A 27 1.17 29.97 34.43
C THR A 27 1.91 29.44 33.21
N THR A 28 3.13 28.97 33.42
CA THR A 28 3.88 28.21 32.42
C THR A 28 3.26 26.83 32.37
N ALA A 29 2.15 26.70 31.64
CA ALA A 29 1.69 25.41 31.20
C ALA A 29 2.48 25.04 29.95
N THR A 30 3.72 24.59 30.15
CA THR A 30 4.45 23.86 29.12
C THR A 30 3.75 22.50 28.99
N PHE A 31 2.71 22.42 28.16
CA PHE A 31 2.17 21.15 27.71
C PHE A 31 3.14 20.51 26.71
N THR A 32 4.34 20.22 27.16
CA THR A 32 5.20 19.23 26.49
C THR A 32 5.06 17.94 27.28
N ALA A 33 3.84 17.41 27.31
CA ALA A 33 3.70 15.97 27.37
C ALA A 33 4.18 15.44 26.02
N ALA A 34 5.49 15.41 25.82
CA ALA A 34 6.08 14.55 24.82
C ALA A 34 5.87 13.14 25.35
N THR A 35 4.72 12.55 25.04
CA THR A 35 4.63 11.10 25.04
C THR A 35 5.51 10.66 23.88
N THR A 36 6.75 10.29 24.18
CA THR A 36 7.44 9.36 23.29
C THR A 36 6.60 8.10 23.39
N ASN A 37 5.81 7.80 22.37
CA ASN A 37 5.25 6.48 22.18
C ASN A 37 6.38 5.66 21.56
N PRO A 38 7.17 4.87 22.31
CA PRO A 38 8.16 3.94 21.74
C PRO A 38 7.54 2.85 20.83
N GLY A 39 6.24 2.95 20.52
CA GLY A 39 5.53 2.17 19.50
C GLY A 39 5.06 2.96 18.27
N ASN A 40 5.24 4.29 18.20
CA ASN A 40 5.00 5.06 16.97
C ASN A 40 6.23 5.00 16.05
N THR A 41 6.62 3.78 15.69
CA THR A 41 7.42 3.59 14.49
C THR A 41 6.52 3.84 13.29
N PHE A 42 6.78 4.93 12.55
CA PHE A 42 6.35 5.03 11.16
C PHE A 42 7.10 3.95 10.37
N ALA A 43 6.59 2.73 10.43
CA ALA A 43 7.07 1.65 9.58
C ALA A 43 6.57 1.96 8.17
N THR A 44 7.50 2.26 7.26
CA THR A 44 7.17 2.40 5.84
C THR A 44 6.84 1.00 5.31
N ALA A 45 5.69 0.89 4.65
CA ALA A 45 5.34 -0.30 3.90
C ALA A 45 6.27 -0.37 2.68
N THR A 46 7.23 -1.30 2.68
CA THR A 46 8.09 -1.53 1.52
C THR A 46 7.44 -2.59 0.66
N LEU A 47 7.21 -2.27 -0.61
CA LEU A 47 6.68 -3.21 -1.60
C LEU A 47 7.77 -3.48 -2.63
N VAL A 48 8.29 -4.70 -2.64
CA VAL A 48 9.29 -5.15 -3.60
C VAL A 48 8.70 -6.33 -4.35
N ILE A 49 8.18 -6.06 -5.54
CA ILE A 49 7.57 -7.08 -6.41
C ILE A 49 8.61 -7.51 -7.43
N SER A 50 8.84 -8.82 -7.51
CA SER A 50 9.65 -9.42 -8.57
C SER A 50 8.86 -10.49 -9.31
N ASN A 51 9.13 -10.61 -10.61
CA ASN A 51 8.57 -11.60 -11.51
C ASN A 51 9.71 -12.21 -12.33
N ASP A 52 9.79 -13.54 -12.38
CA ASP A 52 10.83 -14.27 -13.12
C ASP A 52 10.69 -14.17 -14.65
N LYS A 53 9.56 -13.68 -15.16
CA LYS A 53 9.30 -13.48 -16.60
C LYS A 53 8.79 -12.06 -16.88
N PRO A 54 9.66 -11.03 -16.83
CA PRO A 54 9.23 -9.64 -16.96
C PRO A 54 8.92 -9.22 -18.39
N ASN A 55 9.45 -9.91 -19.41
CA ASN A 55 9.25 -9.52 -20.81
C ASN A 55 8.01 -10.20 -21.42
N ALA A 56 7.30 -9.48 -22.28
CA ALA A 56 6.09 -9.98 -22.94
C ALA A 56 6.31 -11.29 -23.75
N GLY A 57 7.51 -11.47 -24.32
CA GLY A 57 7.90 -12.67 -25.07
C GLY A 57 8.27 -13.88 -24.20
N ASP A 58 8.54 -13.67 -22.92
CA ASP A 58 8.97 -14.76 -22.01
C ASP A 58 7.78 -15.56 -21.48
N LEU A 59 6.58 -14.95 -21.44
CA LEU A 59 5.36 -15.61 -21.01
C LEU A 59 4.84 -16.60 -22.05
N VAL A 60 4.69 -16.16 -23.31
CA VAL A 60 4.13 -16.98 -24.38
C VAL A 60 4.71 -16.50 -25.72
N ASN A 61 5.70 -17.24 -26.24
CA ASN A 61 6.15 -17.10 -27.63
C ASN A 61 5.67 -18.32 -28.41
N ILE A 62 4.65 -18.09 -29.24
CA ILE A 62 3.98 -19.12 -30.02
C ILE A 62 4.37 -18.93 -31.49
N THR A 63 5.20 -19.83 -32.00
CA THR A 63 5.54 -19.91 -33.42
C THR A 63 5.29 -21.34 -33.91
N ASN A 64 4.74 -21.50 -35.12
CA ASN A 64 4.56 -22.78 -35.80
C ASN A 64 3.79 -23.87 -35.02
N LEU A 65 2.77 -23.52 -34.23
CA LEU A 65 1.93 -24.54 -33.61
C LEU A 65 1.17 -25.33 -34.66
N VAL A 66 1.10 -26.64 -34.44
CA VAL A 66 0.15 -27.51 -35.12
C VAL A 66 -1.04 -27.81 -34.19
N PRO A 67 -2.22 -28.13 -34.74
CA PRO A 67 -3.36 -28.55 -33.93
C PRO A 67 -2.98 -29.73 -33.02
N GLY A 68 -3.22 -29.57 -31.72
CA GLY A 68 -2.84 -30.55 -30.68
C GLY A 68 -1.64 -30.14 -29.83
N ASP A 69 -0.85 -29.15 -30.27
CA ASP A 69 0.24 -28.62 -29.47
C ASP A 69 -0.25 -27.81 -28.26
N THR A 70 0.46 -27.93 -27.15
CA THR A 70 0.22 -27.14 -25.95
C THR A 70 1.52 -26.52 -25.44
N ALA A 71 1.46 -25.27 -25.00
CA ALA A 71 2.57 -24.61 -24.33
C ALA A 71 2.18 -24.27 -22.89
N GLN A 72 3.00 -24.69 -21.93
CA GLN A 72 2.83 -24.34 -20.52
C GLN A 72 4.02 -23.53 -20.03
N ARG A 73 3.75 -22.49 -19.24
CA ARG A 73 4.76 -21.69 -18.55
C ARG A 73 4.31 -21.43 -17.11
N VAL A 74 5.28 -21.44 -16.21
CA VAL A 74 5.08 -21.10 -14.79
C VAL A 74 5.69 -19.73 -14.57
N VAL A 75 4.97 -18.85 -13.90
CA VAL A 75 5.42 -17.50 -13.54
C VAL A 75 5.52 -17.43 -12.01
N HIS A 76 6.69 -17.08 -11.51
CA HIS A 76 6.94 -16.93 -10.08
C HIS A 76 6.84 -15.45 -9.70
N ILE A 77 5.89 -15.15 -8.83
CA ILE A 77 5.66 -13.81 -8.30
C ILE A 77 6.15 -13.80 -6.85
N THR A 78 7.12 -12.94 -6.55
CA THR A 78 7.75 -12.87 -5.23
C THR A 78 7.51 -11.50 -4.60
N ASN A 79 7.23 -11.49 -3.30
CA ASN A 79 7.14 -10.29 -2.47
C ASN A 79 8.35 -10.20 -1.53
N GLY A 80 9.35 -9.39 -1.88
CA GLY A 80 10.51 -9.10 -1.02
C GLY A 80 10.30 -7.91 -0.08
N GLY A 81 9.07 -7.37 -0.02
CA GLY A 81 8.70 -6.24 0.82
C GLY A 81 8.27 -6.66 2.23
N ASN A 82 7.76 -5.71 3.02
CA ASN A 82 7.18 -5.97 4.35
C ASN A 82 5.65 -5.88 4.41
N THR A 83 5.00 -5.63 3.27
CA THR A 83 3.54 -5.50 3.16
C THR A 83 2.99 -6.48 2.13
N GLY A 84 1.79 -7.01 2.39
CA GLY A 84 1.12 -7.89 1.44
C GLY A 84 0.62 -7.14 0.21
N PHE A 85 0.59 -7.81 -0.95
CA PHE A 85 -0.01 -7.26 -2.16
C PHE A 85 -0.91 -8.26 -2.87
N THR A 86 -1.79 -7.74 -3.72
CA THR A 86 -2.61 -8.53 -4.64
C THR A 86 -2.23 -8.21 -6.07
N TYR A 87 -2.26 -9.19 -6.96
CA TYR A 87 -2.02 -8.99 -8.39
C TYR A 87 -3.22 -9.46 -9.21
N ALA A 88 -3.46 -8.78 -10.33
CA ALA A 88 -4.40 -9.19 -11.36
C ALA A 88 -3.64 -9.23 -12.69
N GLY A 89 -4.21 -9.91 -13.68
CA GLY A 89 -3.58 -10.06 -14.98
C GLY A 89 -4.60 -10.07 -16.11
N ALA A 90 -4.18 -9.63 -17.28
CA ALA A 90 -4.94 -9.77 -18.51
C ALA A 90 -3.97 -10.07 -19.64
N VAL A 91 -4.47 -10.67 -20.71
CA VAL A 91 -3.67 -10.85 -21.93
C VAL A 91 -3.52 -9.52 -22.66
N SER A 92 -2.33 -9.28 -23.22
CA SER A 92 -2.10 -8.24 -24.22
C SER A 92 -1.26 -8.85 -25.34
N ALA A 93 -1.58 -8.54 -26.59
CA ALA A 93 -0.93 -9.15 -27.75
C ALA A 93 -0.49 -8.09 -28.76
N THR A 94 0.74 -8.24 -29.25
CA THR A 94 1.32 -7.36 -30.28
C THR A 94 1.06 -7.86 -31.70
N ALA A 95 0.89 -9.18 -31.90
CA ALA A 95 0.54 -9.78 -33.20
C ALA A 95 -0.76 -10.58 -33.08
N ASN A 96 -1.76 -10.25 -33.91
CA ASN A 96 -3.12 -10.79 -33.82
C ASN A 96 -3.44 -11.59 -35.09
N THR A 97 -3.27 -12.90 -35.04
CA THR A 97 -3.70 -13.82 -36.11
C THR A 97 -5.18 -14.18 -35.93
N LEU A 98 -5.79 -14.82 -36.91
CA LEU A 98 -7.17 -15.34 -36.78
C LEU A 98 -7.31 -16.28 -35.58
N LEU A 99 -6.29 -17.11 -35.30
CA LEU A 99 -6.25 -17.98 -34.13
C LEU A 99 -6.24 -17.21 -32.80
N TRP A 100 -5.83 -15.94 -32.79
CA TRP A 100 -5.81 -15.10 -31.60
C TRP A 100 -7.11 -14.32 -31.40
N SER A 101 -7.78 -13.93 -32.49
CA SER A 101 -8.99 -13.12 -32.43
C SER A 101 -10.28 -13.94 -32.35
N ASP A 102 -10.26 -15.20 -32.81
CA ASP A 102 -11.38 -16.14 -32.77
C ASP A 102 -11.58 -16.69 -31.35
N THR A 103 -12.73 -16.41 -30.76
CA THR A 103 -13.09 -16.87 -29.41
C THR A 103 -13.71 -18.26 -29.37
N ASN A 104 -14.10 -18.82 -30.51
CA ASN A 104 -14.77 -20.11 -30.62
C ASN A 104 -13.79 -21.23 -31.00
N TYR A 105 -12.95 -21.00 -32.01
CA TYR A 105 -12.01 -22.00 -32.54
C TYR A 105 -10.54 -21.58 -32.48
N GLY A 106 -10.26 -20.42 -31.88
CA GLY A 106 -8.90 -19.94 -31.67
C GLY A 106 -8.17 -20.61 -30.51
N LEU A 107 -7.03 -20.03 -30.14
CA LEU A 107 -6.20 -20.48 -29.03
C LEU A 107 -6.99 -20.45 -27.73
N GLN A 108 -6.95 -21.56 -27.01
CA GLN A 108 -7.53 -21.69 -25.68
C GLN A 108 -6.44 -21.54 -24.63
N ALA A 109 -6.77 -20.86 -23.54
CA ALA A 109 -5.87 -20.64 -22.41
C ALA A 109 -6.51 -21.17 -21.13
N THR A 110 -5.70 -21.84 -20.33
CA THR A 110 -6.06 -22.20 -18.96
C THR A 110 -5.02 -21.63 -18.02
N VAL A 111 -5.47 -20.93 -16.99
CA VAL A 111 -4.60 -20.31 -15.99
C VAL A 111 -4.89 -20.94 -14.64
N TYR A 112 -3.83 -21.37 -13.97
CA TYR A 112 -3.87 -21.96 -12.64
C TYR A 112 -3.09 -21.10 -11.66
N ARG A 113 -3.47 -21.13 -10.38
CA ARG A 113 -2.68 -20.54 -9.30
C ARG A 113 -2.19 -21.63 -8.36
N CYS A 114 -0.88 -21.68 -8.19
CA CYS A 114 -0.21 -22.72 -7.45
C CYS A 114 0.94 -22.13 -6.62
N ASN A 115 1.18 -22.68 -5.44
CA ASN A 115 2.27 -22.24 -4.56
C ASN A 115 3.62 -22.86 -4.98
N ASN A 116 3.61 -24.06 -5.58
CA ASN A 116 4.82 -24.78 -6.02
C ASN A 116 4.72 -25.26 -7.49
N CYS A 117 3.57 -25.04 -8.15
CA CYS A 117 3.32 -25.30 -9.56
C CYS A 117 3.81 -26.63 -10.18
N THR A 118 4.08 -27.64 -9.35
CA THR A 118 4.39 -29.02 -9.76
C THR A 118 3.15 -29.77 -10.22
N THR A 119 1.97 -29.36 -9.73
CA THR A 119 0.66 -29.82 -10.18
C THR A 119 -0.28 -28.62 -10.32
N PRO A 120 -1.04 -28.50 -11.44
CA PRO A 120 -2.05 -27.47 -11.57
C PRO A 120 -3.14 -27.68 -10.52
N ALA A 121 -3.18 -26.80 -9.52
CA ALA A 121 -4.27 -26.69 -8.57
C ALA A 121 -4.95 -25.33 -8.78
N ASN A 122 -6.25 -25.23 -8.50
CA ASN A 122 -7.04 -23.99 -8.58
C ASN A 122 -7.01 -23.32 -9.96
N SER A 123 -7.83 -23.84 -10.89
CA SER A 123 -8.12 -23.14 -12.15
C SER A 123 -8.78 -21.80 -11.84
N VAL A 124 -8.22 -20.75 -12.42
CA VAL A 124 -8.68 -19.37 -12.26
C VAL A 124 -9.33 -18.86 -13.53
N TYR A 125 -8.91 -19.38 -14.67
CA TYR A 125 -9.45 -19.02 -15.97
C TYR A 125 -9.37 -20.23 -16.90
N SER A 126 -10.41 -20.41 -17.71
CA SER A 126 -10.45 -21.36 -18.82
C SER A 126 -11.31 -20.80 -19.93
N GLY A 127 -10.75 -20.68 -21.14
CA GLY A 127 -11.48 -20.20 -22.32
C GLY A 127 -10.57 -19.58 -23.36
N ALA A 128 -11.16 -18.80 -24.27
CA ALA A 128 -10.43 -18.17 -25.37
C ALA A 128 -9.28 -17.29 -24.85
N LEU A 129 -8.10 -17.43 -25.44
CA LEU A 129 -6.90 -16.69 -25.04
C LEU A 129 -7.13 -15.18 -25.07
N LYS A 130 -7.87 -14.67 -26.07
CA LYS A 130 -8.24 -13.24 -26.22
C LYS A 130 -8.94 -12.65 -25.00
N ASN A 131 -9.72 -13.44 -24.28
CA ASN A 131 -10.58 -12.99 -23.19
C ASN A 131 -9.98 -13.29 -21.82
N VAL A 132 -8.69 -13.66 -21.75
CA VAL A 132 -8.02 -13.95 -20.48
C VAL A 132 -8.07 -12.71 -19.59
N VAL A 133 -8.83 -12.84 -18.52
CA VAL A 133 -8.88 -11.92 -17.40
C VAL A 133 -8.68 -12.76 -16.14
N ILE A 134 -7.57 -12.50 -15.46
CA ILE A 134 -7.20 -13.14 -14.21
C ILE A 134 -7.69 -12.20 -13.09
N PRO A 135 -8.65 -12.61 -12.23
CA PRO A 135 -9.14 -11.81 -11.12
C PRO A 135 -8.01 -11.47 -10.15
N ALA A 136 -8.26 -10.60 -9.18
CA ALA A 136 -7.28 -10.35 -8.13
C ALA A 136 -6.88 -11.66 -7.41
N SER A 137 -5.60 -11.80 -7.12
CA SER A 137 -5.08 -12.88 -6.28
C SER A 137 -5.52 -12.68 -4.83
N GLY A 138 -5.38 -13.74 -4.02
CA GLY A 138 -5.26 -13.54 -2.58
C GLY A 138 -4.02 -12.71 -2.23
N THR A 139 -3.94 -12.26 -0.98
CA THR A 139 -2.78 -11.49 -0.49
C THR A 139 -1.52 -12.35 -0.53
N VAL A 140 -0.55 -11.95 -1.35
CA VAL A 140 0.81 -12.49 -1.33
C VAL A 140 1.50 -11.86 -0.13
N ALA A 141 1.73 -12.66 0.91
CA ALA A 141 2.43 -12.21 2.11
C ALA A 141 3.86 -11.74 1.79
N ALA A 142 4.38 -10.84 2.61
CA ALA A 142 5.81 -10.53 2.63
C ALA A 142 6.61 -11.80 2.95
N ALA A 143 7.71 -12.02 2.21
CA ALA A 143 8.65 -13.10 2.48
C ALA A 143 9.52 -12.82 3.71
#